data_AF-A0A9E1EZX1-F1
#
_entry.id   AF-A0A9E1EZX1-F1
#
_cell.length_a   1.000
_cell.length_b   1.000
_cell.length_c   1.000
_cell.angle_alpha   90.00
_cell.angle_beta   90.00
_cell.angle_gamma   90.00
#
_symmetry.space_group_name_H-M   'P 1'
#
loop_
_entity.id
_entity.type
_entity.pdbx_description
1 polymer ?
#
loop_
_entity_poly.entity_id
_entity_poly.type
_entity_poly.pdbx_seq_one_letter_code
_entity_poly.pdbx_strand_id
1 'polypeptide(L)'
;MKKKSFALLLAAALLLCLLPRMAPEAKAETVRNICSSCRKQADLEITGFERFNDDYHYVIYICSHCGNSSYALFIGNPITSHSGGTETPTCTTGKTCTRCGTQYGKLGHDWGAWQSRGNNSEHFRTCQRDGCDAEQTAGCSGDSSATCITLGTCTTCGGQYYSAHTFPANQSWDSDAENHWLSCTVCHEAKTKVGAHFFVQGNDSSCLKSAATCVSPPVYYTNCAYCYRKGTDTYVHPWYGPDPNNHDLVHHDAKAPTCTEIGWDEYDACQREGCTYTTKVEIPALKHKLVHHDAKAPTCTETGWEEYDTCSRCDYTTKVELLALKHDLVHHDAKAPTCTETGWEEYDTCSRCDYTTKVEIPAPGHDYTEKVVKPTCGKGGYTLHTCKKCHDSYKDHQTKTLLHWYGEWTSNGDGTHSATCKR
;
A
#
# COMPACT_ATOMS: atom_id res chain seq x y z
N MET A 1 -113.79 72.27 -34.54
CA MET A 1 -112.59 71.80 -35.28
C MET A 1 -111.55 72.92 -35.31
N LYS A 2 -110.25 72.59 -35.40
CA LYS A 2 -109.03 73.46 -35.31
C LYS A 2 -108.31 73.54 -33.94
N LYS A 3 -108.50 72.56 -33.06
CA LYS A 3 -107.58 72.26 -31.92
C LYS A 3 -106.21 71.66 -32.33
N LYS A 4 -105.92 71.50 -33.63
CA LYS A 4 -104.69 70.84 -34.12
C LYS A 4 -103.56 71.80 -34.54
N SER A 5 -103.80 73.11 -34.72
CA SER A 5 -102.72 74.04 -35.12
C SER A 5 -102.05 74.78 -33.95
N PHE A 6 -102.75 75.02 -32.83
CA PHE A 6 -102.16 75.69 -31.67
C PHE A 6 -101.24 74.77 -30.84
N ALA A 7 -101.56 73.47 -30.79
CA ALA A 7 -100.73 72.48 -30.11
C ALA A 7 -99.37 72.26 -30.82
N LEU A 8 -99.32 72.40 -32.14
CA LEU A 8 -98.08 72.31 -32.92
C LEU A 8 -97.17 73.54 -32.74
N LEU A 9 -97.75 74.74 -32.57
CA LEU A 9 -96.97 75.95 -32.29
C LEU A 9 -96.47 76.01 -30.82
N LEU A 10 -97.26 75.54 -29.85
CA LEU A 10 -96.81 75.44 -28.45
C LEU A 10 -95.78 74.31 -28.25
N ALA A 11 -95.91 73.18 -28.94
CA ALA A 11 -94.92 72.11 -28.88
C ALA A 11 -93.58 72.53 -29.50
N ALA A 12 -93.59 73.31 -30.59
CA ALA A 12 -92.37 73.87 -31.17
C ALA A 12 -91.69 74.91 -30.25
N ALA A 13 -92.47 75.76 -29.56
CA ALA A 13 -91.93 76.73 -28.61
C ALA A 13 -91.39 76.08 -27.32
N LEU A 14 -92.01 75.01 -26.82
CA LEU A 14 -91.53 74.25 -25.66
C LEU A 14 -90.30 73.38 -25.98
N LEU A 15 -90.17 72.86 -27.21
CA LEU A 15 -88.95 72.14 -27.62
C LEU A 15 -87.73 73.09 -27.73
N LEU A 16 -87.92 74.37 -28.10
CA LEU A 16 -86.84 75.35 -28.14
C LEU A 16 -86.37 75.80 -26.73
N CYS A 17 -87.21 75.68 -25.70
CA CYS A 17 -86.88 76.03 -24.31
C CYS A 17 -86.26 74.86 -23.50
N LEU A 18 -86.25 73.64 -24.05
CA LEU A 18 -85.65 72.44 -23.42
C LEU A 18 -84.31 72.03 -24.05
N LEU A 19 -83.81 72.79 -25.03
CA LEU A 19 -82.42 72.65 -25.43
C LEU A 19 -81.55 73.13 -24.26
N PRO A 20 -80.64 72.31 -23.73
CA PRO A 20 -79.67 72.78 -22.75
C PRO A 20 -78.98 73.99 -23.35
N ARG A 21 -78.96 75.09 -22.60
CA ARG A 21 -78.15 76.27 -22.91
C ARG A 21 -76.72 75.74 -22.94
N MET A 22 -76.22 75.44 -24.13
CA MET A 22 -74.85 75.00 -24.33
C MET A 22 -74.00 76.13 -23.78
N ALA A 23 -73.41 75.89 -22.59
CA ALA A 23 -72.31 76.70 -22.14
C ALA A 23 -71.31 76.75 -23.31
N PRO A 24 -70.78 77.92 -23.68
CA PRO A 24 -69.68 77.95 -24.64
C PRO A 24 -68.65 76.95 -24.13
N GLU A 25 -68.30 75.95 -24.95
CA GLU A 25 -67.27 74.97 -24.64
C GLU A 25 -66.08 75.75 -24.09
N ALA A 26 -65.72 75.48 -22.84
CA ALA A 26 -64.53 76.05 -22.25
C ALA A 26 -63.40 75.68 -23.20
N LYS A 27 -62.81 76.70 -23.84
CA LYS A 27 -61.77 76.53 -24.85
C LYS A 27 -60.70 75.61 -24.24
N ALA A 28 -60.46 74.46 -24.85
CA ALA A 28 -59.46 73.50 -24.36
C ALA A 28 -58.14 74.23 -24.15
N GLU A 29 -57.52 74.05 -22.99
CA GLU A 29 -56.23 74.66 -22.69
C GLU A 29 -55.18 74.04 -23.62
N THR A 30 -54.45 74.88 -24.37
CA THR A 30 -53.45 74.41 -25.33
C THR A 30 -52.08 74.99 -25.02
N VAL A 31 -51.03 74.22 -25.31
CA VAL A 31 -49.64 74.67 -25.23
C VAL A 31 -48.96 74.48 -26.58
N ARG A 32 -48.35 75.53 -27.10
CA ARG A 32 -47.62 75.46 -28.38
C ARG A 32 -46.23 74.90 -28.15
N ASN A 33 -45.95 73.70 -28.68
CA ASN A 33 -44.63 73.09 -28.59
C ASN A 33 -44.38 72.10 -29.75
N ILE A 34 -43.17 71.57 -29.83
CA ILE A 34 -42.82 70.51 -30.78
C ILE A 34 -43.43 69.20 -30.28
N CYS A 35 -44.31 68.60 -31.09
CA CYS A 35 -44.87 67.29 -30.79
C CYS A 35 -43.77 66.21 -30.85
N SER A 36 -43.64 65.41 -29.79
CA SER A 36 -42.68 64.30 -29.72
C SER A 36 -42.89 63.27 -30.84
N SER A 37 -44.15 63.02 -31.23
CA SER A 37 -44.52 61.99 -32.21
C SER A 37 -44.31 62.41 -33.67
N CYS A 38 -44.70 63.62 -34.07
CA CYS A 38 -44.59 64.08 -35.46
C CYS A 38 -43.45 65.09 -35.70
N ARG A 39 -42.75 65.52 -34.63
CA ARG A 39 -41.64 66.48 -34.62
C ARG A 39 -41.91 67.82 -35.32
N LYS A 40 -43.19 68.19 -35.42
CA LYS A 40 -43.64 69.50 -35.90
C LYS A 40 -44.10 70.36 -34.73
N GLN A 41 -43.93 71.67 -34.87
CA GLN A 41 -44.52 72.63 -33.96
C GLN A 41 -46.05 72.59 -34.12
N ALA A 42 -46.76 72.33 -33.03
CA ALA A 42 -48.21 72.16 -33.02
C ALA A 42 -48.78 72.82 -31.77
N ASP A 43 -50.08 73.14 -31.82
CA ASP A 43 -50.84 73.40 -30.60
C ASP A 43 -51.20 72.05 -29.98
N LEU A 44 -50.74 71.81 -28.75
CA LEU A 44 -50.96 70.56 -28.02
C LEU A 44 -52.15 70.77 -27.08
N GLU A 45 -53.24 70.03 -27.30
CA GLU A 45 -54.45 70.11 -26.50
C GLU A 45 -54.28 69.32 -25.21
N ILE A 46 -54.38 70.00 -24.08
CA ILE A 46 -54.12 69.39 -22.78
C ILE A 46 -55.35 68.61 -22.34
N THR A 47 -55.15 67.34 -22.05
CA THR A 47 -56.21 66.40 -21.66
C THR A 47 -56.11 65.96 -20.21
N GLY A 48 -54.98 66.21 -19.53
CA GLY A 48 -54.84 65.91 -18.11
C GLY A 48 -53.46 66.18 -17.54
N PHE A 49 -53.28 65.85 -16.26
CA PHE A 49 -52.03 66.02 -15.53
C PHE A 49 -51.77 64.80 -14.64
N GLU A 50 -50.53 64.32 -14.61
CA GLU A 50 -50.13 63.17 -13.81
C GLU A 50 -48.85 63.48 -13.03
N ARG A 51 -48.78 63.07 -11.77
CA ARG A 51 -47.64 63.38 -10.89
C ARG A 51 -46.33 62.85 -11.47
N PHE A 52 -45.30 63.71 -11.48
CA PHE A 52 -43.93 63.31 -11.77
C PHE A 52 -43.08 63.25 -10.49
N ASN A 53 -42.93 64.37 -9.79
CA ASN A 53 -42.18 64.48 -8.54
C ASN A 53 -42.76 65.59 -7.64
N ASP A 54 -42.11 65.90 -6.51
CA ASP A 54 -42.62 66.87 -5.52
C ASP A 54 -42.77 68.29 -6.05
N ASP A 55 -42.10 68.62 -7.15
CA ASP A 55 -42.10 69.96 -7.74
C ASP A 55 -42.97 70.03 -9.01
N TYR A 56 -43.11 68.91 -9.74
CA TYR A 56 -43.69 68.88 -11.09
C TYR A 56 -44.67 67.73 -11.33
N HIS A 57 -45.53 67.93 -12.34
CA HIS A 57 -46.37 66.91 -12.95
C HIS A 57 -46.21 66.90 -14.47
N TYR A 58 -46.38 65.73 -15.07
CA TYR A 58 -46.51 65.60 -16.51
C TYR A 58 -47.80 66.24 -16.99
N VAL A 59 -47.71 66.92 -18.13
CA VAL A 59 -48.86 67.40 -18.88
C VAL A 59 -49.20 66.37 -19.93
N ILE A 60 -50.39 65.80 -19.86
CA ILE A 60 -50.92 64.85 -20.83
C ILE A 60 -51.63 65.66 -21.91
N TYR A 61 -51.28 65.42 -23.17
CA TYR A 61 -51.80 66.19 -24.29
C TYR A 61 -52.07 65.34 -25.53
N ILE A 62 -52.88 65.86 -26.43
CA ILE A 62 -53.11 65.34 -27.78
C ILE A 62 -52.58 66.36 -28.80
N CYS A 63 -51.80 65.89 -29.77
CA CYS A 63 -51.27 66.76 -30.82
C CYS A 63 -52.35 67.08 -31.87
N SER A 64 -52.69 68.36 -32.05
CA SER A 64 -53.65 68.80 -33.07
C SER A 64 -53.28 68.42 -34.52
N HIS A 65 -51.99 68.19 -34.81
CA HIS A 65 -51.53 67.84 -36.16
C HIS A 65 -51.57 66.34 -36.48
N CYS A 66 -51.31 65.46 -35.52
CA CYS A 66 -51.27 64.01 -35.77
C CYS A 66 -52.26 63.19 -34.94
N GLY A 67 -53.00 63.81 -34.03
CA GLY A 67 -54.01 63.16 -33.18
C GLY A 67 -53.45 62.22 -32.10
N ASN A 68 -52.14 62.02 -32.02
CA ASN A 68 -51.53 61.14 -31.02
C ASN A 68 -51.51 61.81 -29.65
N SER A 69 -51.87 61.03 -28.62
CA SER A 69 -51.68 61.42 -27.22
C SER A 69 -50.23 61.17 -26.79
N SER A 70 -49.73 62.02 -25.89
CA SER A 70 -48.42 61.88 -25.26
C SER A 70 -48.40 62.65 -23.94
N TYR A 71 -47.29 62.58 -23.22
CA TYR A 71 -47.06 63.36 -22.00
C TYR A 71 -45.67 63.98 -22.03
N ALA A 72 -45.50 65.16 -21.44
CA ALA A 72 -44.21 65.83 -21.36
C ALA A 72 -44.08 66.73 -20.13
N LEU A 73 -42.83 67.03 -19.76
CA LEU A 73 -42.48 68.14 -18.88
C LEU A 73 -42.09 69.33 -19.75
N PHE A 74 -42.88 70.40 -19.71
CA PHE A 74 -42.57 71.63 -20.42
C PHE A 74 -41.68 72.49 -19.52
N ILE A 75 -40.40 72.16 -19.48
CA ILE A 75 -39.41 72.85 -18.64
C ILE A 75 -39.41 74.36 -18.95
N GLY A 76 -39.48 75.17 -17.90
CA GLY A 76 -39.60 76.63 -17.99
C GLY A 76 -41.04 77.13 -18.19
N ASN A 77 -42.02 76.25 -18.40
CA ASN A 77 -43.43 76.59 -18.41
C ASN A 77 -44.07 76.27 -17.04
N PRO A 78 -44.71 77.26 -16.37
CA PRO A 78 -45.37 77.04 -15.08
C PRO A 78 -46.44 75.94 -15.09
N ILE A 79 -46.98 75.59 -16.27
CA ILE A 79 -48.01 74.57 -16.42
C ILE A 79 -47.58 73.18 -15.95
N THR A 80 -46.28 72.89 -15.92
CA THR A 80 -45.71 71.62 -15.46
C THR A 80 -45.43 71.63 -13.95
N SER A 81 -45.47 72.78 -13.29
CA SER A 81 -45.22 72.91 -11.85
C SER A 81 -46.50 72.67 -11.06
N HIS A 82 -46.38 72.06 -9.88
CA HIS A 82 -47.53 72.01 -8.97
C HIS A 82 -47.93 73.42 -8.54
N SER A 83 -49.23 73.69 -8.54
CA SER A 83 -49.79 74.99 -8.20
C SER A 83 -51.20 74.85 -7.61
N GLY A 84 -51.67 75.91 -6.97
CA GLY A 84 -52.96 75.93 -6.28
C GLY A 84 -52.90 75.31 -4.88
N GLY A 85 -54.07 75.18 -4.25
CA GLY A 85 -54.18 74.76 -2.85
C GLY A 85 -54.05 75.94 -1.87
N THR A 86 -54.98 76.01 -0.92
CA THR A 86 -55.00 77.00 0.18
C THR A 86 -54.56 76.38 1.51
N GLU A 87 -54.27 75.08 1.53
CA GLU A 87 -53.84 74.37 2.72
C GLU A 87 -52.48 74.89 3.20
N THR A 88 -52.28 74.88 4.51
CA THR A 88 -50.97 75.14 5.11
C THR A 88 -50.21 73.81 5.16
N PRO A 89 -49.07 73.66 4.46
CA PRO A 89 -48.28 72.43 4.52
C PRO A 89 -47.84 72.10 5.95
N THR A 90 -47.79 70.80 6.26
CA THR A 90 -47.22 70.25 7.50
C THR A 90 -45.99 69.40 7.16
N CYS A 91 -45.39 68.74 8.15
CA CYS A 91 -44.27 67.83 7.94
C CYS A 91 -44.60 66.68 6.98
N THR A 92 -45.84 66.17 7.02
CA THR A 92 -46.27 64.95 6.30
C THR A 92 -47.30 65.22 5.20
N THR A 93 -47.97 66.38 5.25
CA THR A 93 -49.09 66.75 4.38
C THR A 93 -48.75 68.02 3.61
N GLY A 94 -48.89 67.98 2.29
CA GLY A 94 -48.62 69.14 1.42
C GLY A 94 -49.90 69.86 1.00
N LYS A 95 -49.78 70.88 0.15
CA LYS A 95 -50.92 71.47 -0.57
C LYS A 95 -51.45 70.51 -1.62
N THR A 96 -52.73 70.59 -1.94
CA THR A 96 -53.31 69.81 -3.04
C THR A 96 -53.15 70.56 -4.35
N CYS A 97 -52.43 69.98 -5.31
CA CYS A 97 -52.28 70.56 -6.64
C CYS A 97 -53.62 70.55 -7.37
N THR A 98 -54.10 71.72 -7.82
CA THR A 98 -55.43 71.83 -8.45
C THR A 98 -55.51 71.17 -9.82
N ARG A 99 -54.37 70.86 -10.45
CA ARG A 99 -54.28 70.25 -11.77
C ARG A 99 -54.23 68.73 -11.73
N CYS A 100 -53.39 68.14 -10.89
CA CYS A 100 -53.21 66.68 -10.81
C CYS A 100 -53.77 66.04 -9.52
N GLY A 101 -54.27 66.83 -8.58
CA GLY A 101 -54.84 66.34 -7.31
C GLY A 101 -53.82 65.79 -6.30
N THR A 102 -52.52 65.76 -6.64
CA THR A 102 -51.49 65.24 -5.73
C THR A 102 -50.98 66.28 -4.74
N GLN A 103 -50.45 65.81 -3.61
CA GLN A 103 -49.85 66.69 -2.61
C GLN A 103 -48.44 67.12 -2.99
N TYR A 104 -48.14 68.39 -2.78
CA TYR A 104 -46.83 68.98 -3.04
C TYR A 104 -46.43 69.98 -1.94
N GLY A 105 -45.14 70.31 -1.86
CA GLY A 105 -44.63 71.28 -0.89
C GLY A 105 -44.72 70.85 0.57
N LYS A 106 -44.64 69.54 0.85
CA LYS A 106 -44.50 69.00 2.22
C LYS A 106 -43.24 69.60 2.85
N LEU A 107 -43.33 70.03 4.11
CA LEU A 107 -42.21 70.72 4.77
C LEU A 107 -41.08 69.77 5.18
N GLY A 108 -41.36 68.47 5.26
CA GLY A 108 -40.49 67.53 5.93
C GLY A 108 -40.42 67.78 7.44
N HIS A 109 -39.74 66.87 8.14
CA HIS A 109 -39.55 67.01 9.58
C HIS A 109 -38.40 67.96 9.89
N ASP A 110 -38.64 68.86 10.84
CA ASP A 110 -37.61 69.72 11.43
C ASP A 110 -37.01 68.99 12.63
N TRP A 111 -35.98 68.19 12.37
CA TRP A 111 -35.43 67.28 13.38
C TRP A 111 -34.57 68.02 14.41
N GLY A 112 -34.88 67.83 15.69
CA GLY A 112 -34.06 68.30 16.80
C GLY A 112 -32.74 67.53 16.96
N ALA A 113 -31.99 67.90 17.99
CA ALA A 113 -30.75 67.23 18.36
C ALA A 113 -30.99 65.76 18.78
N TRP A 114 -30.02 64.89 18.51
CA TRP A 114 -30.04 63.51 18.97
C TRP A 114 -29.85 63.41 20.48
N GLN A 115 -30.67 62.59 21.12
CA GLN A 115 -30.67 62.34 22.56
C GLN A 115 -30.44 60.85 22.83
N SER A 116 -29.65 60.53 23.85
CA SER A 116 -29.46 59.14 24.27
C SER A 116 -30.77 58.53 24.77
N ARG A 117 -31.06 57.28 24.39
CA ARG A 117 -32.22 56.53 24.87
C ARG A 117 -31.97 55.87 26.24
N GLY A 118 -30.73 55.91 26.74
CA GLY A 118 -30.35 55.33 28.03
C GLY A 118 -30.34 53.80 28.09
N ASN A 119 -30.55 53.12 26.96
CA ASN A 119 -30.54 51.65 26.84
C ASN A 119 -29.19 51.08 26.38
N ASN A 120 -28.14 51.90 26.41
CA ASN A 120 -26.79 51.57 25.97
C ASN A 120 -26.68 51.02 24.54
N SER A 121 -27.61 51.39 23.65
CA SER A 121 -27.64 50.87 22.27
C SER A 121 -28.13 51.88 21.25
N GLU A 122 -29.04 52.77 21.63
CA GLU A 122 -29.77 53.62 20.69
C GLU A 122 -29.85 55.08 21.16
N HIS A 123 -30.05 55.96 20.20
CA HIS A 123 -30.44 57.35 20.40
C HIS A 123 -31.69 57.69 19.57
N PHE A 124 -32.38 58.74 19.97
CA PHE A 124 -33.58 59.20 19.29
C PHE A 124 -33.56 60.72 19.11
N ARG A 125 -34.36 61.23 18.17
CA ARG A 125 -34.63 62.66 18.03
C ARG A 125 -36.08 62.85 17.61
N THR A 126 -36.65 63.98 18.00
CA THR A 126 -38.04 64.33 17.70
C THR A 126 -38.11 65.51 16.75
N CYS A 127 -39.20 65.59 16.00
CA CYS A 127 -39.51 66.76 15.20
C CYS A 127 -39.86 67.93 16.13
N GLN A 128 -39.29 69.12 15.89
CA GLN A 128 -39.50 70.33 16.70
C GLN A 128 -40.62 71.22 16.18
N ARG A 129 -41.15 70.94 14.98
CA ARG A 129 -42.30 71.67 14.44
C ARG A 129 -43.56 71.42 15.28
N ASP A 130 -44.21 72.50 15.69
CA ASP A 130 -45.46 72.46 16.45
C ASP A 130 -46.52 71.55 15.80
N GLY A 131 -47.10 70.65 16.59
CA GLY A 131 -48.12 69.70 16.14
C GLY A 131 -47.58 68.45 15.42
N CYS A 132 -46.28 68.14 15.54
CA CYS A 132 -45.68 66.93 14.97
C CYS A 132 -44.94 66.09 16.03
N ASP A 133 -45.49 64.93 16.36
CA ASP A 133 -44.92 63.99 17.35
C ASP A 133 -44.01 62.92 16.71
N ALA A 134 -43.43 63.22 15.54
CA ALA A 134 -42.58 62.27 14.85
C ALA A 134 -41.28 62.04 15.63
N GLU A 135 -40.91 60.77 15.80
CA GLU A 135 -39.65 60.33 16.43
C GLU A 135 -38.84 59.52 15.42
N GLN A 136 -37.53 59.74 15.41
CA GLN A 136 -36.57 58.91 14.70
C GLN A 136 -35.63 58.25 15.70
N THR A 137 -35.43 56.94 15.59
CA THR A 137 -34.45 56.18 16.38
C THR A 137 -33.32 55.68 15.47
N ALA A 138 -32.09 55.67 15.99
CA ALA A 138 -30.93 55.09 15.34
C ALA A 138 -29.97 54.49 16.38
N GLY A 139 -29.13 53.55 15.95
CA GLY A 139 -28.13 52.91 16.79
C GLY A 139 -26.96 53.85 17.13
N CYS A 140 -26.47 53.75 18.36
CA CYS A 140 -25.27 54.45 18.79
C CYS A 140 -24.02 53.89 18.11
N SER A 141 -23.11 54.77 17.70
CA SER A 141 -21.83 54.42 17.08
C SER A 141 -20.81 55.56 17.26
N GLY A 142 -19.57 55.31 16.83
CA GLY A 142 -18.52 56.32 16.70
C GLY A 142 -17.31 56.16 17.61
N ASP A 143 -17.42 55.39 18.70
CA ASP A 143 -16.30 55.06 19.58
C ASP A 143 -15.69 53.72 19.17
N SER A 144 -14.44 53.74 18.70
CA SER A 144 -13.71 52.54 18.30
C SER A 144 -13.31 51.65 19.47
N SER A 145 -13.37 52.16 20.71
CA SER A 145 -13.09 51.38 21.92
C SER A 145 -14.31 50.62 22.45
N ALA A 146 -15.52 50.96 22.00
CA ALA A 146 -16.75 50.27 22.37
C ALA A 146 -16.71 48.82 21.88
N THR A 147 -16.98 47.88 22.77
CA THR A 147 -17.12 46.44 22.45
C THR A 147 -18.44 45.91 22.98
N CYS A 148 -18.70 44.61 22.82
CA CYS A 148 -19.89 43.98 23.41
C CYS A 148 -19.83 43.83 24.94
N ILE A 149 -18.69 44.13 25.57
CA ILE A 149 -18.50 44.07 27.04
C ILE A 149 -17.93 45.38 27.62
N THR A 150 -17.58 46.33 26.76
CA THR A 150 -16.99 47.62 27.15
C THR A 150 -17.82 48.74 26.56
N LEU A 151 -18.36 49.60 27.43
CA LEU A 151 -19.10 50.79 27.00
C LEU A 151 -18.16 51.80 26.33
N GLY A 152 -18.57 52.33 25.18
CA GLY A 152 -17.99 53.54 24.62
C GLY A 152 -19.01 54.67 24.54
N THR A 153 -18.59 55.81 24.00
CA THR A 153 -19.39 57.04 23.95
C THR A 153 -19.84 57.34 22.52
N CYS A 154 -21.16 57.42 22.29
CA CYS A 154 -21.69 57.71 20.97
C CYS A 154 -21.30 59.13 20.53
N THR A 155 -20.68 59.25 19.35
CA THR A 155 -20.26 60.55 18.81
C THR A 155 -21.42 61.46 18.43
N THR A 156 -22.61 60.90 18.25
CA THR A 156 -23.81 61.63 17.81
C THR A 156 -24.63 62.20 18.98
N CYS A 157 -24.83 61.43 20.05
CA CYS A 157 -25.68 61.83 21.19
C CYS A 157 -24.93 61.98 22.52
N GLY A 158 -23.65 61.59 22.59
CA GLY A 158 -22.86 61.57 23.82
C GLY A 158 -23.25 60.50 24.84
N GLY A 159 -24.26 59.66 24.55
CA GLY A 159 -24.68 58.56 25.41
C GLY A 159 -23.72 57.38 25.38
N GLN A 160 -23.73 56.57 26.43
CA GLN A 160 -22.95 55.32 26.47
C GLN A 160 -23.61 54.24 25.61
N TYR A 161 -22.80 53.35 25.02
CA TYR A 161 -23.31 52.20 24.29
C TYR A 161 -22.32 51.03 24.23
N TYR A 162 -22.84 49.81 24.02
CA TYR A 162 -22.03 48.64 23.64
C TYR A 162 -22.03 48.47 22.13
N SER A 163 -20.89 48.10 21.56
CA SER A 163 -20.83 47.69 20.15
C SER A 163 -21.40 46.29 19.96
N ALA A 164 -21.84 45.99 18.74
CA ALA A 164 -22.29 44.65 18.37
C ALA A 164 -21.19 43.59 18.57
N HIS A 165 -21.60 42.34 18.77
CA HIS A 165 -20.67 41.21 18.78
C HIS A 165 -19.87 41.14 17.48
N THR A 166 -18.56 40.93 17.62
CA THR A 166 -17.64 40.78 16.48
C THR A 166 -17.37 39.30 16.27
N PHE A 167 -17.45 38.82 15.03
CA PHE A 167 -17.27 37.40 14.70
C PHE A 167 -16.12 37.23 13.69
N PRO A 168 -15.44 36.07 13.66
CA PRO A 168 -14.35 35.82 12.72
C PRO A 168 -14.81 35.95 11.27
N ALA A 169 -14.09 36.74 10.48
CA ALA A 169 -14.38 36.91 9.05
C ALA A 169 -14.21 35.62 8.24
N ASN A 170 -13.35 34.71 8.70
CA ASN A 170 -13.02 33.43 8.05
C ASN A 170 -13.93 32.26 8.47
N GLN A 171 -15.05 32.52 9.15
CA GLN A 171 -15.94 31.48 9.67
C GLN A 171 -15.18 30.43 10.50
N SER A 172 -14.34 30.86 11.44
CA SER A 172 -13.73 29.93 12.40
C SER A 172 -14.81 29.38 13.34
N TRP A 173 -15.24 28.15 13.09
CA TRP A 173 -16.33 27.49 13.82
C TRP A 173 -15.81 26.78 15.08
N ASP A 174 -16.39 27.13 16.21
CA ASP A 174 -16.28 26.35 17.44
C ASP A 174 -17.21 25.13 17.38
N SER A 175 -16.94 24.10 18.18
CA SER A 175 -17.80 22.92 18.23
C SER A 175 -17.78 22.16 19.53
N ASP A 176 -18.86 21.40 19.78
CA ASP A 176 -18.96 20.36 20.78
C ASP A 176 -19.42 19.03 20.13
N ALA A 177 -19.83 18.05 20.94
CA ALA A 177 -20.25 16.74 20.46
C ALA A 177 -21.50 16.79 19.55
N GLU A 178 -22.37 17.77 19.73
CA GLU A 178 -23.68 17.83 19.05
C GLU A 178 -23.69 18.86 17.92
N ASN A 179 -23.07 20.03 18.14
CA ASN A 179 -23.20 21.18 17.27
C ASN A 179 -21.87 21.92 17.01
N HIS A 180 -21.91 22.83 16.04
CA HIS A 180 -20.90 23.87 15.82
C HIS A 180 -21.55 25.25 15.76
N TRP A 181 -20.78 26.29 16.10
CA TRP A 181 -21.26 27.68 16.15
C TRP A 181 -20.12 28.68 15.95
N LEU A 182 -20.46 29.94 15.72
CA LEU A 182 -19.51 31.06 15.75
C LEU A 182 -19.61 31.75 17.10
N SER A 183 -18.48 31.92 17.78
CA SER A 183 -18.39 32.70 19.02
C SER A 183 -17.93 34.12 18.74
N CYS A 184 -18.40 35.07 19.56
CA CYS A 184 -17.89 36.43 19.56
C CYS A 184 -16.37 36.43 19.86
N THR A 185 -15.57 37.14 19.08
CA THR A 185 -14.11 37.22 19.26
C THR A 185 -13.69 38.00 20.50
N VAL A 186 -14.62 38.77 21.10
CA VAL A 186 -14.34 39.59 22.29
C VAL A 186 -14.78 38.90 23.58
N CYS A 187 -16.01 38.38 23.63
CA CYS A 187 -16.56 37.79 24.86
C CYS A 187 -16.65 36.27 24.84
N HIS A 188 -16.46 35.61 23.69
CA HIS A 188 -16.56 34.16 23.51
C HIS A 188 -17.90 33.49 23.88
N GLU A 189 -18.90 34.23 24.36
CA GLU A 189 -20.16 33.66 24.86
C GLU A 189 -21.29 33.62 23.81
N ALA A 190 -21.31 34.56 22.88
CA ALA A 190 -22.40 34.66 21.92
C ALA A 190 -22.28 33.58 20.85
N LYS A 191 -22.86 32.40 21.11
CA LYS A 191 -23.02 31.32 20.13
C LYS A 191 -24.02 31.76 19.06
N THR A 192 -23.56 32.07 17.87
CA THR A 192 -24.41 32.45 16.74
C THR A 192 -24.25 31.46 15.59
N LYS A 193 -25.29 31.35 14.75
CA LYS A 193 -25.36 30.38 13.64
C LYS A 193 -25.14 28.92 14.07
N VAL A 194 -25.75 28.50 15.17
CA VAL A 194 -25.61 27.11 15.66
C VAL A 194 -26.20 26.12 14.65
N GLY A 195 -25.43 25.09 14.30
CA GLY A 195 -25.85 24.01 13.42
C GLY A 195 -25.35 22.66 13.88
N ALA A 196 -26.11 21.61 13.58
CA ALA A 196 -25.68 20.23 13.78
C ALA A 196 -24.53 19.87 12.83
N HIS A 197 -23.71 18.89 13.21
CA HIS A 197 -22.60 18.46 12.37
C HIS A 197 -23.06 17.87 11.04
N PHE A 198 -22.56 18.46 9.95
CA PHE A 198 -22.66 17.89 8.61
C PHE A 198 -21.31 17.28 8.21
N PHE A 199 -21.23 15.95 8.24
CA PHE A 199 -20.00 15.22 7.97
C PHE A 199 -19.81 14.93 6.48
N VAL A 200 -18.60 15.19 5.98
CA VAL A 200 -18.19 14.97 4.60
C VAL A 200 -16.93 14.11 4.53
N GLN A 201 -16.66 13.57 3.34
CA GLN A 201 -15.40 12.89 3.03
C GLN A 201 -14.31 13.94 2.76
N GLY A 202 -13.50 14.26 3.75
CA GLY A 202 -12.35 15.17 3.63
C GLY A 202 -11.01 14.50 4.00
N ASN A 203 -9.91 15.06 3.50
CA ASN A 203 -8.55 14.54 3.67
C ASN A 203 -7.78 15.23 4.82
N ASP A 204 -8.50 15.68 5.85
CA ASP A 204 -7.87 16.38 6.97
C ASP A 204 -6.92 15.43 7.73
N SER A 205 -5.68 15.88 7.96
CA SER A 205 -4.65 15.09 8.63
C SER A 205 -5.05 14.64 10.05
N SER A 206 -5.84 15.45 10.78
CA SER A 206 -6.35 15.10 12.11
C SER A 206 -7.41 13.99 12.07
N CYS A 207 -7.97 13.73 10.89
CA CYS A 207 -8.96 12.69 10.63
C CYS A 207 -8.34 11.47 9.93
N LEU A 208 -7.02 11.40 9.75
CA LEU A 208 -6.35 10.23 9.18
C LEU A 208 -6.50 9.03 10.13
N LYS A 209 -7.14 7.95 9.65
CA LYS A 209 -7.27 6.69 10.40
C LYS A 209 -6.05 5.80 10.19
N SER A 210 -5.62 5.67 8.94
CA SER A 210 -4.42 4.93 8.56
C SER A 210 -3.79 5.53 7.32
N ALA A 211 -2.47 5.75 7.37
CA ALA A 211 -1.70 6.18 6.23
C ALA A 211 -1.74 5.15 5.09
N ALA A 212 -1.48 5.62 3.87
CA ALA A 212 -1.28 4.75 2.72
C ALA A 212 -0.06 3.85 2.96
N THR A 213 -0.13 2.60 2.53
CA THR A 213 0.98 1.64 2.53
C THR A 213 1.32 1.26 1.09
N CYS A 214 2.39 0.49 0.89
CA CYS A 214 2.76 -0.05 -0.43
C CYS A 214 1.70 -0.95 -1.10
N VAL A 215 0.66 -1.37 -0.38
CA VAL A 215 -0.40 -2.24 -0.90
C VAL A 215 -1.81 -1.68 -0.69
N SER A 216 -1.97 -0.57 0.01
CA SER A 216 -3.29 -0.05 0.35
C SER A 216 -3.32 1.48 0.39
N PRO A 217 -4.37 2.11 -0.18
CA PRO A 217 -4.65 3.53 -0.02
C PRO A 217 -4.80 4.00 1.44
N PRO A 218 -4.75 5.31 1.70
CA PRO A 218 -5.04 5.86 3.02
C PRO A 218 -6.53 5.79 3.34
N VAL A 219 -6.85 5.61 4.62
CA VAL A 219 -8.21 5.62 5.15
C VAL A 219 -8.38 6.81 6.08
N TYR A 220 -9.46 7.54 5.92
CA TYR A 220 -9.82 8.70 6.74
C TYR A 220 -11.14 8.46 7.45
N TYR A 221 -11.31 9.11 8.60
CA TYR A 221 -12.62 9.39 9.17
C TYR A 221 -13.28 10.54 8.40
N THR A 222 -14.60 10.56 8.32
CA THR A 222 -15.33 11.75 7.86
C THR A 222 -15.08 12.91 8.83
N ASN A 223 -15.23 14.15 8.36
CA ASN A 223 -15.08 15.35 9.18
C ASN A 223 -16.22 16.32 8.95
N CYS A 224 -16.54 17.15 9.95
CA CYS A 224 -17.52 18.21 9.77
C CYS A 224 -17.03 19.21 8.71
N ALA A 225 -17.89 19.57 7.75
CA ALA A 225 -17.54 20.50 6.67
C ALA A 225 -17.18 21.92 7.15
N TYR A 226 -17.62 22.29 8.36
CA TYR A 226 -17.47 23.64 8.91
C TYR A 226 -16.40 23.72 9.99
N CYS A 227 -16.45 22.83 10.99
CA CYS A 227 -15.53 22.87 12.14
C CYS A 227 -14.44 21.79 12.09
N TYR A 228 -14.37 20.98 11.03
CA TYR A 228 -13.40 19.88 10.86
C TYR A 228 -13.37 18.84 11.99
N ARG A 229 -14.37 18.83 12.86
CA ARG A 229 -14.55 17.81 13.88
C ARG A 229 -14.57 16.42 13.25
N LYS A 230 -13.77 15.51 13.81
CA LYS A 230 -13.71 14.11 13.39
C LYS A 230 -15.05 13.39 13.66
N GLY A 231 -15.56 12.73 12.62
CA GLY A 231 -16.71 11.84 12.69
C GLY A 231 -16.34 10.40 13.04
N THR A 232 -17.30 9.49 12.87
CA THR A 232 -17.12 8.06 13.16
C THR A 232 -16.99 7.20 11.91
N ASP A 233 -17.61 7.61 10.81
CA ASP A 233 -17.59 6.87 9.56
C ASP A 233 -16.23 6.96 8.91
N THR A 234 -15.81 5.88 8.25
CA THR A 234 -14.50 5.79 7.62
C THR A 234 -14.62 5.49 6.15
N TYR A 235 -13.71 6.04 5.35
CA TYR A 235 -13.71 5.83 3.92
C TYR A 235 -12.28 5.78 3.36
N VAL A 236 -12.13 5.07 2.24
CA VAL A 236 -10.90 5.07 1.44
C VAL A 236 -10.93 6.27 0.51
N HIS A 237 -9.86 7.07 0.50
CA HIS A 237 -9.84 8.27 -0.32
C HIS A 237 -9.88 7.92 -1.82
N PRO A 238 -10.86 8.38 -2.62
CA PRO A 238 -11.08 7.91 -3.99
C PRO A 238 -9.91 8.15 -4.96
N TRP A 239 -9.13 9.20 -4.70
CA TRP A 239 -8.05 9.66 -5.58
C TRP A 239 -6.65 9.28 -5.11
N TYR A 240 -6.49 8.79 -3.88
CA TYR A 240 -5.16 8.55 -3.31
C TYR A 240 -4.91 7.05 -3.39
N GLY A 241 -3.86 6.66 -4.11
CA GLY A 241 -3.47 5.26 -4.23
C GLY A 241 -2.62 4.78 -3.05
N PRO A 242 -2.17 3.51 -3.10
CA PRO A 242 -1.07 3.02 -2.28
C PRO A 242 0.18 3.91 -2.39
N ASP A 243 0.93 4.03 -1.30
CA ASP A 243 2.24 4.70 -1.31
C ASP A 243 3.33 3.66 -1.58
N PRO A 244 3.92 3.62 -2.80
CA PRO A 244 4.87 2.60 -3.19
C PRO A 244 6.16 2.61 -2.36
N ASN A 245 6.44 3.65 -1.56
CA ASN A 245 7.66 3.74 -0.75
C ASN A 245 7.45 3.36 0.72
N ASN A 246 6.21 3.28 1.20
CA ASN A 246 5.92 2.87 2.57
C ASN A 246 5.90 1.35 2.62
N HIS A 247 7.07 0.71 2.76
CA HIS A 247 7.23 -0.74 2.99
C HIS A 247 7.32 -1.09 4.48
N ASP A 248 6.93 -2.33 4.82
CA ASP A 248 7.13 -2.91 6.15
C ASP A 248 8.21 -3.97 6.02
N LEU A 249 9.46 -3.54 6.19
CA LEU A 249 10.63 -4.34 5.83
C LEU A 249 10.98 -5.31 6.96
N VAL A 250 11.16 -6.58 6.58
CA VAL A 250 11.75 -7.62 7.43
C VAL A 250 13.12 -7.96 6.87
N HIS A 251 14.09 -8.00 7.77
CA HIS A 251 15.48 -8.32 7.46
C HIS A 251 15.70 -9.83 7.43
N HIS A 252 16.50 -10.29 6.47
CA HIS A 252 16.90 -11.68 6.31
C HIS A 252 18.43 -11.78 6.26
N ASP A 253 18.99 -12.62 7.13
CA ASP A 253 20.42 -12.86 7.19
C ASP A 253 20.94 -13.52 5.90
N ALA A 254 22.20 -13.23 5.59
CA ALA A 254 22.91 -13.84 4.48
C ALA A 254 23.00 -15.37 4.61
N LYS A 255 22.90 -16.09 3.48
CA LYS A 255 23.16 -17.53 3.39
C LYS A 255 24.26 -17.76 2.37
N ALA A 256 25.39 -18.30 2.80
CA ALA A 256 26.47 -18.65 1.88
C ALA A 256 26.04 -19.75 0.88
N PRO A 257 26.43 -19.67 -0.41
CA PRO A 257 26.16 -20.72 -1.38
C PRO A 257 26.96 -21.99 -1.07
N THR A 258 26.40 -23.15 -1.43
CA THR A 258 27.11 -24.44 -1.33
C THR A 258 27.47 -24.96 -2.72
N CYS A 259 28.02 -26.17 -2.83
CA CYS A 259 28.31 -26.77 -4.14
C CYS A 259 27.04 -27.03 -4.97
N THR A 260 25.89 -27.21 -4.31
CA THR A 260 24.62 -27.60 -4.94
C THR A 260 23.50 -26.59 -4.75
N GLU A 261 23.50 -25.83 -3.66
CA GLU A 261 22.48 -24.82 -3.36
C GLU A 261 23.01 -23.41 -3.62
N ILE A 262 22.11 -22.54 -4.09
CA ILE A 262 22.36 -21.10 -4.16
C ILE A 262 22.50 -20.50 -2.75
N GLY A 263 23.18 -19.38 -2.68
CA GLY A 263 23.23 -18.50 -1.52
C GLY A 263 22.56 -17.16 -1.83
N TRP A 264 22.63 -16.23 -0.88
CA TRP A 264 22.19 -14.85 -1.02
C TRP A 264 22.90 -13.98 0.02
N ASP A 265 23.11 -12.72 -0.31
CA ASP A 265 23.54 -11.70 0.66
C ASP A 265 22.39 -11.35 1.61
N GLU A 266 22.70 -10.60 2.66
CA GLU A 266 21.66 -10.03 3.54
C GLU A 266 20.69 -9.18 2.71
N TYR A 267 19.40 -9.29 3.01
CA TYR A 267 18.38 -8.59 2.24
C TYR A 267 17.17 -8.24 3.09
N ASP A 268 16.44 -7.23 2.63
CA ASP A 268 15.15 -6.86 3.18
C ASP A 268 14.03 -7.24 2.21
N ALA A 269 12.90 -7.70 2.75
CA ALA A 269 11.68 -7.95 2.01
C ALA A 269 10.49 -7.33 2.72
N CYS A 270 9.54 -6.80 1.95
CA CYS A 270 8.30 -6.29 2.52
C CYS A 270 7.43 -7.46 2.99
N GLN A 271 7.00 -7.47 4.25
CA GLN A 271 6.14 -8.53 4.79
C GLN A 271 4.66 -8.34 4.47
N ARG A 272 4.25 -7.21 3.88
CA ARG A 272 2.84 -6.96 3.56
C ARG A 272 2.41 -7.84 2.39
N GLU A 273 1.35 -8.62 2.61
CA GLU A 273 0.67 -9.43 1.59
C GLU A 273 0.35 -8.59 0.35
N GLY A 274 0.71 -9.09 -0.83
CA GLY A 274 0.55 -8.40 -2.12
C GLY A 274 1.70 -7.44 -2.50
N CYS A 275 2.73 -7.28 -1.66
CA CYS A 275 3.95 -6.55 -2.01
C CYS A 275 5.06 -7.52 -2.42
N THR A 276 5.67 -7.31 -3.60
CA THR A 276 6.80 -8.11 -4.08
C THR A 276 8.15 -7.43 -3.90
N TYR A 277 8.20 -6.35 -3.12
CA TYR A 277 9.43 -5.62 -2.88
C TYR A 277 10.42 -6.49 -2.10
N THR A 278 11.59 -6.69 -2.69
CA THR A 278 12.73 -7.33 -2.05
C THR A 278 14.02 -6.79 -2.64
N THR A 279 15.05 -6.71 -1.81
CA THR A 279 16.43 -6.40 -2.24
C THR A 279 17.27 -7.66 -2.44
N LYS A 280 16.66 -8.86 -2.35
CA LYS A 280 17.36 -10.15 -2.43
C LYS A 280 18.14 -10.28 -3.73
N VAL A 281 19.43 -10.52 -3.60
CA VAL A 281 20.31 -10.89 -4.70
C VAL A 281 20.78 -12.33 -4.47
N GLU A 282 20.49 -13.20 -5.43
CA GLU A 282 20.89 -14.61 -5.36
C GLU A 282 22.32 -14.80 -5.85
N ILE A 283 23.10 -15.54 -5.06
CA ILE A 283 24.47 -15.93 -5.37
C ILE A 283 24.44 -17.36 -5.92
N PRO A 284 24.91 -17.60 -7.17
CA PRO A 284 24.91 -18.93 -7.75
C PRO A 284 25.65 -19.97 -6.91
N ALA A 285 25.19 -21.22 -6.95
CA ALA A 285 25.88 -22.34 -6.33
C ALA A 285 27.33 -22.45 -6.84
N LEU A 286 28.25 -22.80 -5.94
CA LEU A 286 29.70 -22.79 -6.19
C LEU A 286 30.17 -23.86 -7.18
N LYS A 287 29.29 -24.83 -7.49
CA LYS A 287 29.58 -26.08 -8.21
C LYS A 287 30.69 -26.91 -7.55
N HIS A 288 30.77 -28.18 -7.92
CA HIS A 288 31.84 -29.04 -7.42
C HIS A 288 33.19 -28.58 -7.97
N LYS A 289 34.18 -28.46 -7.08
CA LYS A 289 35.58 -28.29 -7.44
C LYS A 289 36.24 -29.66 -7.41
N LEU A 290 36.15 -30.35 -8.55
CA LEU A 290 36.59 -31.73 -8.72
C LEU A 290 38.11 -31.86 -8.59
N VAL A 291 38.54 -32.91 -7.92
CA VAL A 291 39.91 -33.38 -7.76
C VAL A 291 39.91 -34.84 -8.21
N HIS A 292 40.71 -35.12 -9.24
CA HIS A 292 40.80 -36.41 -9.89
C HIS A 292 41.74 -37.36 -9.17
N HIS A 293 41.39 -38.65 -9.16
CA HIS A 293 42.18 -39.75 -8.62
C HIS A 293 42.28 -40.88 -9.65
N ASP A 294 43.51 -41.30 -9.94
CA ASP A 294 43.78 -42.40 -10.85
C ASP A 294 43.24 -43.74 -10.31
N ALA A 295 42.89 -44.64 -11.23
CA ALA A 295 42.45 -45.99 -10.92
C ALA A 295 43.54 -46.82 -10.21
N LYS A 296 43.13 -47.70 -9.30
CA LYS A 296 44.00 -48.74 -8.71
C LYS A 296 43.40 -50.10 -9.01
N ALA A 297 44.13 -50.95 -9.73
CA ALA A 297 43.67 -52.30 -10.03
C ALA A 297 43.55 -53.15 -8.73
N PRO A 298 42.51 -54.00 -8.61
CA PRO A 298 42.38 -54.95 -7.51
C PRO A 298 43.44 -56.05 -7.59
N THR A 299 43.84 -56.59 -6.44
CA THR A 299 44.74 -57.75 -6.33
C THR A 299 43.97 -58.97 -5.83
N CYS A 300 44.65 -60.11 -5.62
CA CYS A 300 44.00 -61.30 -5.06
C CYS A 300 43.45 -61.08 -3.64
N THR A 301 44.01 -60.14 -2.87
CA THR A 301 43.68 -59.90 -1.46
C THR A 301 43.18 -58.49 -1.17
N GLU A 302 43.57 -57.49 -1.97
CA GLU A 302 43.13 -56.09 -1.82
C GLU A 302 42.10 -55.71 -2.89
N THR A 303 41.11 -54.90 -2.50
CA THR A 303 40.19 -54.25 -3.43
C THR A 303 40.91 -53.17 -4.25
N GLY A 304 40.36 -52.89 -5.43
CA GLY A 304 40.77 -51.80 -6.31
C GLY A 304 39.67 -50.74 -6.41
N TRP A 305 39.86 -49.78 -7.30
CA TRP A 305 38.85 -48.77 -7.66
C TRP A 305 39.09 -48.28 -9.08
N GLU A 306 38.00 -47.88 -9.74
CA GLU A 306 38.07 -47.16 -11.02
C GLU A 306 38.61 -45.73 -10.79
N GLU A 307 38.93 -45.01 -11.87
CA GLU A 307 39.22 -43.58 -11.78
C GLU A 307 38.01 -42.85 -11.20
N TYR A 308 38.25 -41.87 -10.33
CA TYR A 308 37.15 -41.17 -9.68
C TYR A 308 37.51 -39.73 -9.33
N ASP A 309 36.48 -38.90 -9.21
CA ASP A 309 36.62 -37.53 -8.78
C ASP A 309 36.03 -37.36 -7.38
N THR A 310 36.64 -36.46 -6.62
CA THR A 310 36.15 -35.98 -5.33
C THR A 310 36.00 -34.47 -5.36
N CYS A 311 35.05 -33.91 -4.62
CA CYS A 311 34.98 -32.46 -4.47
C CYS A 311 35.84 -32.00 -3.29
N SER A 312 36.71 -31.02 -3.52
CA SER A 312 37.53 -30.42 -2.45
C SER A 312 36.75 -29.60 -1.41
N ARG A 313 35.45 -29.37 -1.64
CA ARG A 313 34.59 -28.50 -0.81
C ARG A 313 33.46 -29.25 -0.09
N CYS A 314 33.20 -30.52 -0.44
CA CYS A 314 32.10 -31.31 0.11
C CYS A 314 32.33 -32.81 -0.15
N ASP A 315 31.50 -33.68 0.43
CA ASP A 315 31.66 -35.14 0.36
C ASP A 315 31.21 -35.76 -0.99
N TYR A 316 31.17 -34.98 -2.06
CA TYR A 316 30.85 -35.51 -3.38
C TYR A 316 31.99 -36.40 -3.87
N THR A 317 31.65 -37.62 -4.26
CA THR A 317 32.60 -38.60 -4.81
C THR A 317 31.91 -39.45 -5.87
N THR A 318 32.65 -39.78 -6.93
CA THR A 318 32.22 -40.77 -7.94
C THR A 318 32.88 -42.14 -7.72
N LYS A 319 33.57 -42.34 -6.59
CA LYS A 319 34.36 -43.55 -6.32
C LYS A 319 33.51 -44.81 -6.43
N VAL A 320 33.95 -45.71 -7.30
CA VAL A 320 33.43 -47.07 -7.42
C VAL A 320 34.52 -48.04 -6.99
N GLU A 321 34.24 -48.85 -5.97
CA GLU A 321 35.17 -49.87 -5.47
C GLU A 321 35.04 -51.17 -6.26
N LEU A 322 36.17 -51.73 -6.65
CA LEU A 322 36.28 -53.01 -7.35
C LEU A 322 36.69 -54.10 -6.36
N LEU A 323 35.93 -55.20 -6.36
CA LEU A 323 36.20 -56.33 -5.46
C LEU A 323 37.57 -56.97 -5.75
N ALA A 324 38.20 -57.50 -4.70
CA ALA A 324 39.43 -58.28 -4.83
C ALA A 324 39.21 -59.49 -5.74
N LEU A 325 40.22 -59.84 -6.54
CA LEU A 325 40.13 -60.89 -7.57
C LEU A 325 40.03 -62.31 -7.01
N LYS A 326 40.25 -62.47 -5.69
CA LYS A 326 40.42 -63.75 -4.99
C LYS A 326 41.60 -64.57 -5.57
N HIS A 327 41.95 -65.65 -4.89
CA HIS A 327 42.97 -66.57 -5.38
C HIS A 327 42.42 -67.42 -6.52
N ASP A 328 43.21 -67.54 -7.59
CA ASP A 328 42.95 -68.43 -8.71
C ASP A 328 43.76 -69.71 -8.49
N LEU A 329 43.14 -70.66 -7.78
CA LEU A 329 43.81 -71.82 -7.20
C LEU A 329 44.13 -72.86 -8.27
N VAL A 330 45.39 -73.27 -8.30
CA VAL A 330 45.94 -74.38 -9.07
C VAL A 330 46.36 -75.47 -8.10
N HIS A 331 45.74 -76.64 -8.25
CA HIS A 331 45.94 -77.80 -7.39
C HIS A 331 47.15 -78.63 -7.79
N HIS A 332 47.86 -79.16 -6.80
CA HIS A 332 49.01 -80.06 -6.96
C HIS A 332 48.81 -81.31 -6.12
N ASP A 333 48.95 -82.48 -6.76
CA ASP A 333 48.83 -83.77 -6.10
C ASP A 333 49.94 -84.00 -5.06
N ALA A 334 49.60 -84.76 -4.02
CA ALA A 334 50.54 -85.17 -2.98
C ALA A 334 51.67 -86.04 -3.54
N LYS A 335 52.89 -85.89 -3.00
CA LYS A 335 54.03 -86.78 -3.26
C LYS A 335 54.46 -87.44 -1.96
N ALA A 336 54.38 -88.75 -1.88
CA ALA A 336 54.81 -89.49 -0.70
C ALA A 336 56.32 -89.34 -0.46
N PRO A 337 56.77 -89.17 0.81
CA PRO A 337 58.20 -89.17 1.14
C PRO A 337 58.82 -90.55 0.92
N THR A 338 60.08 -90.57 0.51
CA THR A 338 60.89 -91.80 0.42
C THR A 338 61.87 -91.87 1.58
N CYS A 339 62.69 -92.93 1.69
CA CYS A 339 63.68 -93.04 2.77
C CYS A 339 64.72 -91.90 2.75
N THR A 340 64.89 -91.21 1.61
CA THR A 340 65.91 -90.16 1.41
C THR A 340 65.36 -88.83 0.89
N GLU A 341 64.16 -88.80 0.29
CA GLU A 341 63.53 -87.57 -0.22
C GLU A 341 62.29 -87.18 0.60
N THR A 342 62.17 -85.89 0.91
CA THR A 342 60.98 -85.25 1.48
C THR A 342 59.80 -85.37 0.52
N GLY A 343 58.62 -85.65 1.06
CA GLY A 343 57.33 -85.61 0.35
C GLY A 343 56.57 -84.32 0.63
N TRP A 344 55.34 -84.21 0.16
CA TRP A 344 54.42 -83.12 0.48
C TRP A 344 52.98 -83.61 0.41
N GLU A 345 52.11 -82.99 1.20
CA GLU A 345 50.66 -83.17 1.09
C GLU A 345 50.13 -82.52 -0.19
N GLU A 346 48.88 -82.80 -0.55
CA GLU A 346 48.22 -82.06 -1.62
C GLU A 346 48.20 -80.56 -1.26
N TYR A 347 48.44 -79.70 -2.24
CA TYR A 347 48.50 -78.27 -1.98
C TYR A 347 48.03 -77.45 -3.17
N ASP A 348 47.56 -76.24 -2.87
CA ASP A 348 47.15 -75.29 -3.88
C ASP A 348 48.15 -74.15 -3.95
N THR A 349 48.29 -73.59 -5.15
CA THR A 349 49.04 -72.37 -5.43
C THR A 349 48.15 -71.39 -6.16
N CYS A 350 48.33 -70.09 -5.99
CA CYS A 350 47.62 -69.12 -6.81
C CYS A 350 48.39 -68.86 -8.11
N SER A 351 47.72 -68.86 -9.26
CA SER A 351 48.36 -68.56 -10.56
C SER A 351 48.79 -67.09 -10.69
N ARG A 352 48.28 -66.20 -9.82
CA ARG A 352 48.42 -64.74 -9.93
C ARG A 352 49.27 -64.11 -8.82
N CYS A 353 49.65 -64.88 -7.79
CA CYS A 353 50.46 -64.40 -6.67
C CYS A 353 51.14 -65.56 -5.93
N ASP A 354 52.02 -65.25 -4.97
CA ASP A 354 52.82 -66.24 -4.23
C ASP A 354 52.04 -67.01 -3.14
N TYR A 355 50.71 -67.03 -3.20
CA TYR A 355 49.90 -67.81 -2.26
C TYR A 355 50.14 -69.31 -2.46
N THR A 356 50.47 -70.02 -1.39
CA THR A 356 50.62 -71.47 -1.38
C THR A 356 50.18 -72.08 -0.05
N THR A 357 49.56 -73.25 -0.10
CA THR A 357 49.24 -74.06 1.08
C THR A 357 50.21 -75.21 1.30
N LYS A 358 51.34 -75.23 0.58
CA LYS A 358 52.29 -76.35 0.58
C LYS A 358 52.81 -76.67 1.98
N VAL A 359 52.65 -77.93 2.39
CA VAL A 359 53.23 -78.50 3.61
C VAL A 359 54.16 -79.65 3.23
N GLU A 360 55.41 -79.58 3.68
CA GLU A 360 56.43 -80.59 3.39
C GLU A 360 56.45 -81.70 4.45
N ILE A 361 56.55 -82.96 4.01
CA ILE A 361 56.59 -84.14 4.87
C ILE A 361 58.04 -84.68 4.90
N PRO A 362 58.74 -84.66 6.04
CA PRO A 362 60.14 -85.10 6.13
C PRO A 362 60.32 -86.58 5.78
N ALA A 363 61.49 -86.92 5.22
CA ALA A 363 61.86 -88.31 4.94
C ALA A 363 61.98 -89.12 6.25
N PRO A 364 61.30 -90.28 6.38
CA PRO A 364 61.30 -91.07 7.62
C PRO A 364 62.61 -91.81 7.91
N GLY A 365 63.61 -91.75 7.01
CA GLY A 365 64.88 -92.47 7.15
C GLY A 365 64.77 -93.99 6.94
N HIS A 366 65.87 -94.70 7.19
CA HIS A 366 65.95 -96.16 7.08
C HIS A 366 65.62 -96.86 8.41
N ASP A 367 64.79 -97.91 8.34
CA ASP A 367 64.47 -98.82 9.45
C ASP A 367 65.09 -100.19 9.16
N TYR A 368 66.32 -100.41 9.64
CA TYR A 368 67.11 -101.61 9.39
C TYR A 368 66.73 -102.76 10.33
N THR A 369 66.67 -103.98 9.78
CA THR A 369 66.58 -105.24 10.54
C THR A 369 67.89 -106.01 10.45
N GLU A 370 68.26 -106.65 11.54
CA GLU A 370 69.52 -107.38 11.66
C GLU A 370 69.33 -108.90 11.49
N LYS A 371 70.27 -109.54 10.81
CA LYS A 371 70.39 -110.99 10.72
C LYS A 371 71.83 -111.44 10.92
N VAL A 372 72.09 -112.17 12.00
CA VAL A 372 73.41 -112.72 12.31
C VAL A 372 73.63 -114.03 11.54
N VAL A 373 74.66 -114.07 10.71
CA VAL A 373 75.14 -115.26 10.01
C VAL A 373 76.34 -115.83 10.77
N LYS A 374 76.22 -117.04 11.31
CA LYS A 374 77.29 -117.67 12.13
C LYS A 374 78.49 -118.11 11.28
N PRO A 375 79.73 -118.04 11.82
CA PRO A 375 80.92 -118.51 11.13
C PRO A 375 80.93 -120.04 10.96
N THR A 376 81.54 -120.49 9.88
CA THR A 376 81.79 -121.91 9.56
C THR A 376 83.31 -122.13 9.36
N CYS A 377 83.75 -123.38 9.18
CA CYS A 377 85.17 -123.69 8.94
C CYS A 377 85.70 -123.08 7.62
N GLY A 378 84.83 -122.76 6.66
CA GLY A 378 85.22 -122.20 5.35
C GLY A 378 84.83 -120.74 5.10
N LYS A 379 83.94 -120.15 5.90
CA LYS A 379 83.45 -118.76 5.74
C LYS A 379 83.23 -118.08 7.09
N GLY A 380 83.70 -116.84 7.24
CA GLY A 380 83.44 -116.02 8.42
C GLY A 380 81.96 -115.66 8.58
N GLY A 381 81.55 -115.35 9.81
CA GLY A 381 80.21 -114.85 10.10
C GLY A 381 80.13 -113.33 9.95
N TYR A 382 78.93 -112.77 9.87
CA TYR A 382 78.68 -111.32 9.84
C TYR A 382 77.23 -111.01 10.25
N THR A 383 76.95 -109.76 10.61
CA THR A 383 75.58 -109.27 10.77
C THR A 383 75.16 -108.54 9.50
N LEU A 384 74.02 -108.91 8.93
CA LEU A 384 73.41 -108.26 7.77
C LEU A 384 72.30 -107.33 8.25
N HIS A 385 72.39 -106.04 7.90
CA HIS A 385 71.35 -105.05 8.10
C HIS A 385 70.56 -104.90 6.81
N THR A 386 69.23 -104.91 6.87
CA THR A 386 68.38 -104.69 5.68
C THR A 386 67.20 -103.80 6.03
N CYS A 387 67.06 -102.67 5.34
CA CYS A 387 65.96 -101.74 5.52
C CYS A 387 64.64 -102.38 5.09
N LYS A 388 63.63 -102.35 5.97
CA LYS A 388 62.33 -102.99 5.70
C LYS A 388 61.60 -102.40 4.50
N LYS A 389 61.78 -101.10 4.23
CA LYS A 389 61.01 -100.36 3.22
C LYS A 389 61.69 -100.30 1.85
N CYS A 390 62.99 -100.00 1.80
CA CYS A 390 63.71 -99.84 0.54
C CYS A 390 64.64 -101.00 0.18
N HIS A 391 64.74 -102.02 1.06
CA HIS A 391 65.63 -103.18 0.91
C HIS A 391 67.12 -102.85 0.76
N ASP A 392 67.51 -101.60 0.99
CA ASP A 392 68.91 -101.22 1.16
C ASP A 392 69.55 -102.09 2.25
N SER A 393 70.77 -102.59 2.00
CA SER A 393 71.42 -103.51 2.93
C SER A 393 72.92 -103.27 3.02
N TYR A 394 73.45 -103.44 4.24
CA TYR A 394 74.88 -103.38 4.52
C TYR A 394 75.27 -104.48 5.51
N LYS A 395 76.56 -104.80 5.59
CA LYS A 395 77.08 -105.86 6.48
C LYS A 395 78.12 -105.27 7.42
N ASP A 396 78.09 -105.71 8.67
CA ASP A 396 79.09 -105.35 9.69
C ASP A 396 79.41 -106.55 10.62
N HIS A 397 80.16 -106.30 11.70
CA HIS A 397 80.54 -107.28 12.74
C HIS A 397 81.06 -108.63 12.18
N GLN A 398 82.08 -108.59 11.33
CA GLN A 398 82.66 -109.80 10.73
C GLN A 398 83.42 -110.64 11.77
N THR A 399 83.13 -111.95 11.81
CA THR A 399 83.77 -112.92 12.70
C THR A 399 84.62 -113.92 11.90
N LYS A 400 85.82 -114.23 12.40
CA LYS A 400 86.77 -115.15 11.74
C LYS A 400 86.25 -116.59 11.69
N THR A 401 86.74 -117.38 10.73
CA THR A 401 86.43 -118.81 10.58
C THR A 401 86.88 -119.62 11.78
N LEU A 402 86.18 -120.72 12.07
CA LEU A 402 86.52 -121.62 13.18
C LEU A 402 87.73 -122.50 12.79
N LEU A 403 88.67 -122.72 13.73
CA LEU A 403 89.86 -123.58 13.56
C LEU A 403 89.50 -125.08 13.67
N HIS A 404 90.18 -125.94 12.90
CA HIS A 404 90.05 -127.41 12.94
C HIS A 404 91.40 -128.10 12.67
N TRP A 405 91.53 -129.38 13.01
CA TRP A 405 92.72 -130.22 12.80
C TRP A 405 92.37 -131.52 12.06
N TYR A 406 93.33 -132.08 11.34
CA TYR A 406 93.11 -133.32 10.58
C TYR A 406 93.53 -134.52 11.44
N GLY A 407 92.69 -135.56 11.47
CA GLY A 407 93.00 -136.82 12.15
C GLY A 407 94.13 -137.59 11.45
N GLU A 408 94.38 -138.84 11.85
CA GLU A 408 95.43 -139.64 11.22
C GLU A 408 95.22 -139.75 9.70
N TRP A 409 96.30 -139.51 8.97
CA TRP A 409 96.33 -139.55 7.52
C TRP A 409 96.46 -141.00 7.05
N THR A 410 95.41 -141.52 6.45
CA THR A 410 95.43 -142.84 5.80
C THR A 410 95.86 -142.68 4.34
N SER A 411 96.81 -143.51 3.93
CA SER A 411 97.22 -143.62 2.53
C SER A 411 96.10 -144.24 1.70
N ASN A 412 95.72 -143.59 0.60
CA ASN A 412 94.63 -144.01 -0.28
C ASN A 412 95.09 -145.04 -1.34
N GLY A 413 96.35 -145.48 -1.31
CA GLY A 413 96.90 -146.47 -2.25
C GLY A 413 97.26 -145.94 -3.66
N ASP A 414 97.10 -144.65 -3.91
CA ASP A 414 97.38 -143.98 -5.19
C ASP A 414 98.46 -142.87 -5.09
N GLY A 415 99.21 -142.84 -3.98
CA GLY A 415 100.18 -141.79 -3.69
C GLY A 415 99.57 -140.55 -3.00
N THR A 416 98.26 -140.53 -2.73
CA THR A 416 97.62 -139.50 -1.91
C THR A 416 97.26 -140.02 -0.51
N HIS A 417 97.13 -139.09 0.44
CA HIS A 417 96.62 -139.37 1.77
C HIS A 417 95.35 -138.58 2.00
N SER A 418 94.38 -139.16 2.70
CA SER A 418 93.22 -138.44 3.21
C SER A 418 93.15 -138.59 4.72
N ALA A 419 92.81 -137.50 5.40
CA ALA A 419 92.54 -137.48 6.83
C ALA A 419 91.14 -136.92 7.05
N THR A 420 90.40 -137.56 7.94
CA THR A 420 89.11 -137.02 8.37
C THR A 420 89.34 -135.77 9.20
N CYS A 421 88.65 -134.67 8.85
CA CYS A 421 88.65 -133.46 9.67
C CYS A 421 88.03 -133.82 11.03
N LYS A 422 88.87 -133.80 12.08
CA LYS A 422 88.43 -133.95 13.46
C LYS A 422 88.38 -132.55 14.05
N ARG A 423 87.42 -132.31 14.94
CA ARG A 423 87.20 -130.97 15.46
C ARG A 423 88.31 -130.56 16.41
#